data_AF-A0ABD5SVT2-F1
#
_entry.id   AF-A0ABD5SVT2-F1
#
_cell.length_a   1.000
_cell.length_b   1.000
_cell.length_c   1.000
_cell.angle_alpha   90.00
_cell.angle_beta   90.00
_cell.angle_gamma   90.00
#
_symmetry.space_group_name_H-M   'P 1'
#
loop_
_entity.id
_entity.type
_entity.pdbx_description
1 polymer ?
#
loop_
_entity_poly.entity_id
_entity_poly.type
_entity_poly.pdbx_seq_one_letter_code
_entity_poly.pdbx_strand_id
1 'polypeptide(L)'
;EIHTAALEAPGVRCLILTGGHRPSRAIVGQASEKGVPILAVQTDTLTTVERAEDIVRSGRTRDADTVDRMQRLLSDHAAVDSILG
;
A
#
# COMPACT_ATOMS: atom_id res chain seq x y z
N GLU A 1 -17.55 -16.15 6.92
CA GLU A 1 -16.75 -17.22 6.30
C GLU A 1 -15.64 -16.71 5.37
N ILE A 2 -15.85 -15.67 4.56
CA ILE A 2 -14.79 -15.12 3.67
C ILE A 2 -13.60 -14.51 4.45
N HIS A 3 -13.84 -13.74 5.51
CA HIS A 3 -12.75 -13.11 6.27
C HIS A 3 -11.83 -14.12 6.95
N THR A 4 -12.39 -15.21 7.48
CA THR A 4 -11.59 -16.27 8.09
C THR A 4 -10.73 -16.97 7.05
N ALA A 5 -11.29 -17.31 5.88
CA ALA A 5 -10.52 -17.89 4.79
C ALA A 5 -9.36 -16.98 4.34
N ALA A 6 -9.58 -15.66 4.28
CA ALA A 6 -8.53 -14.70 3.97
C ALA A 6 -7.42 -14.66 5.04
N LEU A 7 -7.76 -14.83 6.32
CA LEU A 7 -6.78 -14.90 7.40
C LEU A 7 -6.03 -16.24 7.46
N GLU A 8 -6.57 -17.32 6.91
CA GLU A 8 -5.89 -18.63 6.78
C GLU A 8 -5.02 -18.71 5.52
N ALA A 9 -5.25 -17.83 4.54
CA ALA A 9 -4.58 -17.92 3.25
C ALA A 9 -3.07 -17.63 3.36
N PRO A 10 -2.19 -18.53 2.86
CA PRO A 10 -0.75 -18.29 2.85
C PRO A 10 -0.38 -17.02 2.09
N GLY A 11 0.50 -16.20 2.67
CA GLY A 11 1.02 -14.99 2.02
C GLY A 11 0.15 -13.74 2.18
N VAL A 12 -1.01 -13.83 2.83
CA VAL A 12 -1.79 -12.63 3.20
C VAL A 12 -1.08 -11.87 4.30
N ARG A 13 -0.74 -10.61 4.02
CA ARG A 13 -0.04 -9.71 4.96
C ARG A 13 -0.91 -8.63 5.57
N CYS A 14 -2.12 -8.42 5.04
CA CYS A 14 -3.06 -7.40 5.50
C CYS A 14 -4.45 -7.69 4.92
N LEU A 15 -5.49 -7.39 5.69
CA LEU A 15 -6.88 -7.41 5.24
C LEU A 15 -7.41 -5.97 5.15
N ILE A 16 -7.93 -5.57 3.98
CA ILE A 16 -8.57 -4.27 3.80
C ILE A 16 -10.08 -4.47 3.70
N LEU A 17 -10.83 -3.78 4.56
CA LEU A 17 -12.29 -3.83 4.65
C LEU A 17 -12.87 -2.50 4.17
N THR A 18 -13.56 -2.51 3.03
CA THR A 18 -14.10 -1.33 2.35
C THR A 18 -15.57 -1.08 2.74
N GLY A 19 -16.12 0.06 2.32
CA GLY A 19 -17.53 0.40 2.52
C GLY A 19 -17.93 0.64 3.99
N GLY A 20 -16.97 0.81 4.90
CA GLY A 20 -17.22 1.06 6.32
C GLY A 20 -17.71 -0.15 7.10
N HIS A 21 -17.52 -1.36 6.58
CA HIS A 21 -17.89 -2.58 7.29
C HIS A 21 -16.99 -2.78 8.51
N ARG A 22 -17.61 -2.87 9.70
CA ARG A 22 -16.89 -3.27 10.91
C ARG A 22 -16.76 -4.78 10.97
N PRO A 23 -15.53 -5.34 11.10
CA PRO A 23 -15.37 -6.76 11.32
C PRO A 23 -15.93 -7.16 12.70
N SER A 24 -16.36 -8.41 12.81
CA SER A 24 -16.77 -8.96 14.10
C SER A 24 -15.56 -9.10 15.04
N ARG A 25 -15.80 -9.10 16.36
CA ARG A 25 -14.74 -9.27 17.37
C ARG A 25 -13.94 -10.56 17.18
N ALA A 26 -14.60 -11.63 16.72
CA ALA A 26 -13.94 -12.90 16.43
C ALA A 26 -12.86 -12.76 15.34
N ILE A 27 -13.17 -12.06 14.23
CA ILE A 27 -12.22 -11.80 13.15
C ILE A 27 -11.07 -10.92 13.63
N VAL A 28 -11.35 -9.90 14.45
CA VAL A 28 -10.29 -9.05 15.03
C VAL A 28 -9.38 -9.86 15.95
N GLY A 29 -9.92 -10.76 16.77
CA GLY A 29 -9.15 -11.67 17.61
C GLY A 29 -8.24 -12.58 16.79
N GLN A 30 -8.79 -13.26 15.79
CA GLN A 30 -8.03 -14.13 14.88
C GLN A 30 -6.91 -13.38 14.14
N ALA A 31 -7.20 -12.18 13.64
CA ALA A 31 -6.21 -11.36 12.95
C ALA A 31 -5.08 -10.92 13.91
N SER A 32 -5.42 -10.57 15.16
CA SER A 32 -4.45 -10.23 16.20
C SER A 32 -3.56 -11.42 16.56
N GLU A 33 -4.13 -12.61 16.76
CA GLU A 33 -3.38 -13.84 17.06
C GLU A 33 -2.38 -14.19 15.96
N LYS A 34 -2.75 -13.90 14.70
CA LYS A 34 -1.93 -14.17 13.51
C LYS A 34 -0.97 -13.05 13.14
N GLY A 35 -1.04 -11.89 13.82
CA GLY A 35 -0.27 -10.71 13.46
C GLY A 35 -0.63 -10.13 12.09
N VAL A 36 -1.86 -10.37 11.60
CA VAL A 36 -2.35 -9.83 10.34
C VAL A 36 -3.11 -8.52 10.61
N PRO A 37 -2.64 -7.36 10.14
CA PRO A 37 -3.35 -6.10 10.31
C PRO A 37 -4.68 -6.06 9.54
N ILE A 38 -5.66 -5.34 10.09
CA ILE A 38 -6.93 -5.02 9.44
C ILE A 38 -7.01 -3.50 9.24
N LEU A 39 -7.21 -3.06 8.00
CA LEU A 39 -7.54 -1.67 7.65
C LEU A 39 -9.03 -1.56 7.31
N ALA A 40 -9.80 -0.87 8.15
CA ALA A 40 -11.18 -0.53 7.83
C ALA A 40 -11.25 0.86 7.20
N VAL A 41 -11.77 0.96 5.98
CA VAL A 41 -11.87 2.19 5.20
C VAL A 41 -13.31 2.45 4.77
N GLN A 42 -13.66 3.73 4.68
CA GLN A 42 -15.02 4.15 4.28
C GLN A 42 -15.24 4.14 2.77
N THR A 43 -14.16 4.12 1.98
CA THR A 43 -14.19 4.10 0.52
C THR A 43 -14.71 2.77 0.01
N ASP A 44 -15.37 2.78 -1.15
CA ASP A 44 -15.74 1.56 -1.86
C ASP A 44 -14.49 0.82 -2.36
N THR A 45 -14.70 -0.38 -2.89
CA THR A 45 -13.62 -1.27 -3.31
C THR A 45 -12.78 -0.70 -4.45
N LEU A 46 -13.40 -0.11 -5.48
CA LEU A 46 -12.67 0.41 -6.64
C LEU A 46 -11.77 1.57 -6.23
N THR A 47 -12.35 2.56 -5.54
CA THR A 47 -11.60 3.73 -5.04
C THR A 47 -10.45 3.32 -4.12
N THR A 48 -10.65 2.27 -3.31
CA THR A 48 -9.60 1.76 -2.41
C THR A 48 -8.46 1.09 -3.17
N VAL A 49 -8.77 0.32 -4.21
CA VAL A 49 -7.77 -0.33 -5.06
C VAL A 49 -6.94 0.73 -5.80
N GLU A 50 -7.58 1.70 -6.44
CA GLU A 50 -6.88 2.78 -7.16
C GLU A 50 -5.89 3.53 -6.25
N ARG A 51 -6.32 3.88 -5.03
CA ARG A 51 -5.42 4.53 -4.04
C ARG A 51 -4.27 3.64 -3.61
N ALA A 52 -4.51 2.34 -3.44
CA ALA A 52 -3.46 1.40 -3.09
C ALA A 52 -2.45 1.26 -4.25
N GLU A 53 -2.93 1.23 -5.49
CA GLU A 53 -2.10 1.19 -6.68
C GLU A 53 -1.25 2.45 -6.84
N ASP A 54 -1.79 3.64 -6.56
CA ASP A 54 -1.02 4.89 -6.62
C ASP A 54 0.17 4.88 -5.66
N ILE A 55 -0.01 4.32 -4.46
CA ILE A 55 1.08 4.15 -3.49
C ILE A 55 2.15 3.22 -4.07
N VAL A 56 1.75 2.07 -4.65
CA VAL A 56 2.68 1.12 -5.26
C VAL A 56 3.40 1.72 -6.47
N ARG A 57 2.68 2.43 -7.33
CA ARG A 57 3.17 3.07 -8.56
C ARG A 57 4.16 4.19 -8.26
N SER A 58 3.88 5.01 -7.24
CA SER A 58 4.80 6.06 -6.81
C SER A 58 6.09 5.53 -6.16
N GLY A 59 6.14 4.22 -5.87
CA GLY A 59 7.30 3.53 -5.33
C GLY A 59 7.57 3.87 -3.86
N ARG A 60 8.48 3.10 -3.23
CA ARG A 60 9.01 3.40 -1.87
C ARG A 60 9.87 4.67 -1.83
N THR A 61 10.08 5.27 -2.99
CA THR A 61 11.12 6.26 -3.28
C THR A 61 10.63 7.69 -3.01
N ARG A 62 10.09 7.90 -1.81
CA ARG A 62 9.81 9.23 -1.26
C ARG A 62 10.67 9.52 -0.03
N ASP A 63 11.83 8.89 0.06
CA ASP A 63 12.83 9.35 1.00
C ASP A 63 13.61 10.48 0.34
N ALA A 64 13.75 11.60 1.04
CA ALA A 64 14.40 12.81 0.55
C ALA A 64 15.82 12.48 0.05
N ASP A 65 16.53 11.60 0.76
CA ASP A 65 17.87 11.14 0.41
C ASP A 65 17.92 10.45 -0.96
N THR A 66 16.88 9.71 -1.33
CA THR A 66 16.84 9.03 -2.64
C THR A 66 16.55 10.02 -3.76
N VAL A 67 15.71 11.02 -3.52
CA VAL A 67 15.45 12.10 -4.48
C VAL A 67 16.71 12.92 -4.72
N ASP A 68 17.40 13.33 -3.66
CA ASP A 68 18.67 14.06 -3.74
C ASP A 68 19.74 13.26 -4.49
N ARG A 69 19.82 11.95 -4.24
CA ARG A 69 20.76 11.08 -4.95
C ARG A 69 20.42 10.96 -6.44
N MET A 70 19.15 10.78 -6.78
CA MET A 70 18.71 10.74 -8.19
C MET A 70 18.98 12.06 -8.89
N GLN A 71 18.71 13.19 -8.23
CA GLN A 71 18.94 14.52 -8.78
C GLN A 71 20.43 14.73 -9.07
N ARG A 72 21.34 14.39 -8.14
CA ARG A 72 22.79 14.44 -8.40
C ARG A 72 23.21 13.55 -9.57
N LEU A 73 22.79 12.29 -9.59
CA LEU A 73 23.18 11.37 -10.66
C LEU A 73 22.70 11.84 -12.04
N LEU A 74 21.50 12.43 -12.11
CA LEU A 74 20.99 12.99 -13.36
C LEU A 74 21.74 14.27 -13.75
N SER A 75 22.02 15.18 -12.81
CA SER A 75 22.81 16.39 -13.09
C SER A 75 24.25 16.07 -13.52
N ASP A 76 24.87 15.06 -12.92
CA ASP A 76 26.27 14.71 -13.16
C ASP A 76 26.47 13.94 -14.48
N HIS A 77 25.43 13.25 -14.95
CA HIS A 77 25.58 12.25 -16.02
C HIS A 77 24.54 12.34 -17.15
N ALA A 78 23.52 13.19 -17.05
CA ALA A 78 22.54 13.41 -18.09
C ALA A 78 22.44 14.90 -18.45
N ALA A 79 22.32 15.20 -19.75
CA ALA A 79 22.03 16.55 -20.21
C ALA A 79 20.53 16.87 -20.05
N VAL A 80 20.07 16.92 -18.80
CA VAL A 80 18.64 17.03 -18.43
C VAL A 80 17.97 18.21 -19.14
N ASP A 81 18.65 19.35 -19.24
CA ASP A 81 18.16 20.56 -19.92
C ASP A 81 17.87 20.34 -21.41
N SER A 82 18.60 19.45 -22.08
CA SER A 82 18.38 19.13 -23.50
C SER A 82 17.24 18.14 -23.72
N ILE A 83 16.83 17.40 -22.68
CA ILE A 83 15.77 16.38 -22.74
C ILE A 83 14.41 16.99 -22.38
N LEU A 84 14.38 17.96 -21.48
CA LEU A 84 13.16 18.62 -21.01
C LEU A 84 12.84 19.93 -21.74
N GLY A 85 13.67 20.32 -22.71
CA GLY A 85 13.47 21.47 -23.59
C GLY A 85 12.49 21.21 -24.72
#